data_AF-A0A1I2VDY7-F1
#
_entry.id   AF-A0A1I2VDY7-F1
#
_cell.length_a   1.000
_cell.length_b   1.000
_cell.length_c   1.000
_cell.angle_alpha   90.00
_cell.angle_beta   90.00
_cell.angle_gamma   90.00
#
_symmetry.space_group_name_H-M   'P 1'
#
loop_
_entity.id
_entity.type
_entity.pdbx_description
1 polymer ?
#
loop_
_entity_poly.entity_id
_entity_poly.type
_entity_poly.pdbx_seq_one_letter_code
_entity_poly.pdbx_strand_id
1 'polypeptide(L)'
;MRLAAIRQACQAFIAGPMAEQLNQIAANVMPQDRFQVELDQDDPDGQTLLLWYPPVANDGGDYIRSAVKIEAGAKSALDPHTAATVTPYVNEDLSDIELAVSKVITVKPERTFWDKVMILHGLRQWHDRRGELRQGGQRVSRHYYDVHQLMQANLKDDWQADHALAADCASHARLFFGSADLGLDSAAPGTFTLVPSAAMRDELHRDYAAMAGMIFGAVPSFADVLQSAEQFERIVNAGNSLAST
;
A
#
# COMPACT_ATOMS: atom_id res chain seq x y z
N MET A 1 9.07 -3.77 25.60
CA MET A 1 9.10 -5.21 25.90
C MET A 1 8.14 -6.02 25.02
N ARG A 2 6.84 -5.66 24.91
CA ARG A 2 5.85 -6.43 24.11
C ARG A 2 6.04 -6.36 22.58
N LEU A 3 6.25 -5.16 22.02
CA LEU A 3 6.44 -4.98 20.56
C LEU A 3 7.71 -5.65 20.02
N ALA A 4 8.82 -5.58 20.76
CA ALA A 4 10.07 -6.24 20.37
C ALA A 4 9.93 -7.77 20.34
N ALA A 5 9.25 -8.36 21.34
CA ALA A 5 8.98 -9.79 21.37
C ALA A 5 8.07 -10.22 20.21
N ILE A 6 7.03 -9.44 19.90
CA ILE A 6 6.16 -9.67 18.74
C ILE A 6 6.98 -9.63 17.43
N ARG A 7 7.83 -8.61 17.26
CA ARG A 7 8.69 -8.49 16.08
C ARG A 7 9.60 -9.72 15.92
N GLN A 8 10.24 -10.14 17.01
CA GLN A 8 11.12 -11.32 17.01
C GLN A 8 10.37 -12.61 16.69
N ALA A 9 9.16 -12.79 17.23
CA ALA A 9 8.33 -13.94 16.93
C ALA A 9 7.93 -13.98 15.44
N CYS A 10 7.56 -12.83 14.86
CA CYS A 10 7.30 -12.72 13.42
C CYS A 10 8.53 -13.05 12.59
N GLN A 11 9.70 -12.49 12.92
CA GLN A 11 10.96 -12.79 12.24
C GLN A 11 11.27 -14.28 12.24
N ALA A 12 11.16 -14.94 13.41
CA ALA A 12 11.41 -16.37 13.53
C ALA A 12 10.43 -17.22 12.72
N PHE A 13 9.14 -16.85 12.72
CA PHE A 13 8.13 -17.54 11.91
C PHE A 13 8.38 -17.39 10.41
N ILE A 14 8.73 -16.19 9.96
CA ILE A 14 8.93 -15.87 8.54
C ILE A 14 10.19 -16.54 8.01
N ALA A 15 11.29 -16.43 8.74
CA ALA A 15 12.58 -17.00 8.35
C ALA A 15 12.65 -18.54 8.46
N GLY A 16 11.74 -19.16 9.22
CA GLY A 16 11.65 -20.61 9.36
C GLY A 16 10.37 -21.17 8.73
N PRO A 17 9.32 -21.46 9.52
CA PRO A 17 8.12 -22.16 9.05
C PRO A 17 7.51 -21.63 7.75
N MET A 18 7.38 -20.30 7.59
CA MET A 18 6.77 -19.72 6.39
C MET A 18 7.67 -19.90 5.15
N ALA A 19 8.97 -19.63 5.27
CA ALA A 19 9.92 -19.81 4.18
C ALA A 19 10.04 -21.28 3.76
N GLU A 20 10.05 -22.20 4.71
CA GLU A 20 10.06 -23.65 4.45
C GLU A 20 8.79 -24.09 3.71
N GLN A 21 7.62 -23.65 4.19
CA GLN A 21 6.35 -23.98 3.55
C GLN A 21 6.24 -23.39 2.14
N LEU A 22 6.65 -22.13 1.95
CA LEU A 22 6.63 -21.47 0.64
C LEU A 22 7.58 -22.17 -0.35
N ASN A 23 8.78 -22.55 0.09
CA ASN A 23 9.70 -23.34 -0.72
C ASN A 23 9.09 -24.68 -1.13
N GLN A 24 8.44 -25.39 -0.20
CA GLN A 24 7.79 -26.67 -0.51
C GLN A 24 6.65 -26.50 -1.52
N ILE A 25 5.82 -25.46 -1.37
CA ILE A 25 4.75 -25.15 -2.32
C ILE A 25 5.35 -24.85 -3.70
N ALA A 26 6.37 -23.99 -3.78
CA ALA A 26 7.02 -23.64 -5.03
C ALA A 26 7.67 -24.86 -5.71
N ALA A 27 8.36 -25.73 -4.95
CA ALA A 27 8.98 -26.95 -5.47
C ALA A 27 7.97 -27.98 -6.03
N ASN A 28 6.71 -27.93 -5.57
CA ASN A 28 5.66 -28.81 -6.08
C ASN A 28 5.11 -28.35 -7.45
N VAL A 29 5.33 -27.09 -7.84
CA VAL A 29 4.77 -26.49 -9.07
C VAL A 29 5.83 -26.01 -10.06
N MET A 30 7.07 -25.81 -9.62
CA MET A 30 8.19 -25.34 -10.44
C MET A 30 9.46 -26.16 -10.14
N PRO A 31 10.32 -26.44 -11.15
CA PRO A 31 11.63 -27.03 -10.93
C PRO A 31 12.49 -26.18 -9.98
N GLN A 32 13.26 -26.83 -9.09
CA GLN A 32 14.03 -26.16 -8.02
C GLN A 32 15.10 -25.18 -8.53
N ASP A 33 15.57 -25.34 -9.76
CA ASP A 33 16.54 -24.45 -10.40
C ASP A 33 15.90 -23.22 -11.06
N ARG A 34 14.57 -23.10 -11.03
CA ARG A 34 13.82 -22.00 -11.67
C ARG A 34 13.22 -21.00 -10.70
N PHE A 35 13.29 -21.24 -9.39
CA PHE A 35 12.82 -20.29 -8.39
C PHE A 35 13.81 -20.20 -7.23
N GLN A 36 13.71 -19.12 -6.46
CA GLN A 36 14.46 -18.95 -5.22
C GLN A 36 13.56 -18.24 -4.22
N VAL A 37 13.47 -18.77 -2.99
CA VAL A 37 12.82 -18.11 -1.87
C VAL A 37 13.89 -17.70 -0.88
N GLU A 38 13.97 -16.41 -0.58
CA GLU A 38 14.95 -15.87 0.36
C GLU A 38 14.38 -14.71 1.17
N LEU A 39 15.06 -14.35 2.26
CA LEU A 39 14.76 -13.14 3.01
C LEU A 39 15.23 -11.92 2.21
N ASP A 40 14.41 -10.86 2.22
CA ASP A 40 14.80 -9.57 1.68
C ASP A 40 15.85 -8.91 2.59
N GLN A 41 17.08 -8.77 2.10
CA GLN A 41 18.18 -8.16 2.86
C GLN A 41 18.00 -6.65 3.06
N ASP A 42 17.15 -6.03 2.23
CA ASP A 42 16.85 -4.59 2.31
C ASP A 42 15.72 -4.30 3.31
N ASP A 43 15.07 -5.32 3.89
CA ASP A 43 14.07 -5.15 4.94
C ASP A 43 14.74 -5.08 6.33
N PRO A 44 14.82 -3.90 6.97
CA PRO A 44 15.41 -3.77 8.30
C PRO A 44 14.62 -4.52 9.38
N ASP A 45 13.35 -4.84 9.13
CA ASP A 45 12.53 -5.63 10.03
C ASP A 45 12.74 -7.14 9.85
N GLY A 46 13.42 -7.60 8.79
CA GLY A 46 13.69 -9.03 8.55
C GLY A 46 12.41 -9.86 8.46
N GLN A 47 11.37 -9.27 7.89
CA GLN A 47 9.98 -9.73 7.88
C GLN A 47 9.42 -9.87 6.46
N THR A 48 10.33 -9.93 5.49
CA THR A 48 9.99 -9.98 4.07
C THR A 48 10.66 -11.17 3.40
N LEU A 49 9.89 -11.92 2.62
CA LEU A 49 10.40 -12.95 1.71
C LEU A 49 10.30 -12.47 0.27
N LEU A 50 11.29 -12.85 -0.54
CA LEU A 50 11.30 -12.69 -1.99
C LEU A 50 11.17 -14.07 -2.62
N LEU A 51 10.15 -14.26 -3.45
CA LEU A 51 10.02 -15.41 -4.34
C LEU A 51 10.41 -14.98 -5.75
N TRP A 52 11.63 -15.35 -6.17
CA TRP A 52 12.15 -15.19 -7.52
C TRP A 52 11.51 -16.20 -8.46
N TYR A 53 11.09 -15.74 -9.64
CA TYR A 53 10.51 -16.58 -10.67
C TYR A 53 11.05 -16.20 -12.06
N PRO A 54 11.03 -17.12 -13.04
CA PRO A 54 11.62 -16.84 -14.34
C PRO A 54 10.73 -15.86 -15.12
N PRO A 55 11.29 -14.76 -15.68
CA PRO A 55 10.53 -13.88 -16.54
C PRO A 55 10.07 -14.61 -17.82
N VAL A 56 8.85 -14.31 -18.28
CA VAL A 56 8.32 -14.82 -19.56
C VAL A 56 8.55 -13.80 -20.68
N ALA A 57 8.55 -12.51 -20.36
CA ALA A 57 8.90 -11.42 -21.25
C ALA A 57 10.10 -10.66 -20.68
N ASN A 58 10.92 -10.11 -21.57
CA ASN A 58 12.11 -9.31 -21.22
C ASN A 58 11.80 -7.84 -21.49
N ASP A 59 10.80 -7.33 -20.80
CA ASP A 59 10.35 -5.96 -20.84
C ASP A 59 11.35 -5.13 -20.03
N GLY A 60 12.40 -4.66 -20.73
CA GLY A 60 13.62 -4.05 -20.19
C GLY A 60 13.46 -2.73 -19.42
N GLY A 61 12.50 -2.65 -18.50
CA GLY A 61 12.40 -1.58 -17.51
C GLY A 61 12.69 -2.13 -16.11
N ASP A 62 13.65 -1.50 -15.41
CA ASP A 62 14.05 -1.85 -14.03
C ASP A 62 12.92 -1.70 -12.97
N TYR A 63 11.73 -1.22 -13.36
CA TYR A 63 10.64 -0.91 -12.44
C TYR A 63 9.88 -2.15 -11.94
N ILE A 64 9.73 -3.18 -12.78
CA ILE A 64 9.04 -4.44 -12.46
C ILE A 64 10.08 -5.54 -12.33
N ARG A 65 10.28 -6.02 -11.10
CA ARG A 65 11.22 -7.10 -10.77
C ARG A 65 10.49 -8.43 -10.88
N SER A 66 11.12 -9.46 -11.46
CA SER A 66 10.59 -10.84 -11.51
C SER A 66 10.69 -11.55 -10.16
N ALA A 67 10.14 -10.91 -9.13
CA ALA A 67 9.96 -11.46 -7.80
C ALA A 67 8.65 -11.02 -7.20
N VAL A 68 8.04 -11.92 -6.44
CA VAL A 68 6.95 -11.60 -5.53
C VAL A 68 7.56 -11.24 -4.19
N LYS A 69 7.41 -9.98 -3.76
CA LYS A 69 7.78 -9.53 -2.42
C LYS A 69 6.61 -9.77 -1.47
N ILE A 70 6.83 -10.60 -0.45
CA ILE A 70 5.83 -10.98 0.55
C ILE A 70 6.24 -10.36 1.88
N GLU A 71 5.59 -9.25 2.24
CA GLU A 71 5.80 -8.55 3.50
C GLU A 71 4.82 -9.10 4.54
N ALA A 72 5.32 -9.81 5.53
CA ALA A 72 4.52 -10.39 6.61
C ALA A 72 4.96 -9.78 7.94
N GLY A 73 4.05 -9.17 8.70
CA GLY A 73 4.44 -8.54 9.95
C GLY A 73 3.26 -8.26 10.86
N ALA A 74 3.54 -8.10 12.16
CA ALA A 74 2.52 -7.80 13.16
C ALA A 74 2.08 -6.32 13.19
N LYS A 75 2.54 -5.52 12.22
CA LYS A 75 2.18 -4.10 12.09
C LYS A 75 0.94 -3.88 11.23
N SER A 76 0.41 -4.93 10.60
CA SER A 76 -0.76 -4.82 9.73
C SER A 76 -2.03 -4.87 10.58
N ALA A 77 -2.86 -3.84 10.48
CA ALA A 77 -4.23 -3.93 10.94
C ALA A 77 -5.04 -4.78 9.98
N LEU A 78 -5.92 -5.61 10.53
CA LEU A 78 -6.81 -6.46 9.74
C LEU A 78 -8.26 -5.95 9.77
N ASP A 79 -8.63 -5.11 10.74
CA ASP A 79 -10.02 -4.71 10.92
C ASP A 79 -10.35 -3.33 10.31
N PRO A 80 -11.57 -3.16 9.75
CA PRO A 80 -12.51 -4.24 9.40
C PRO A 80 -11.99 -5.12 8.24
N HIS A 81 -12.24 -6.43 8.31
CA HIS A 81 -11.90 -7.40 7.26
C HIS A 81 -13.13 -8.02 6.60
N THR A 82 -12.90 -8.66 5.46
CA THR A 82 -13.84 -9.53 4.78
C THR A 82 -13.13 -10.73 4.15
N ALA A 83 -13.82 -11.85 4.03
CA ALA A 83 -13.36 -12.96 3.20
C ALA A 83 -13.67 -12.63 1.73
N ALA A 84 -12.65 -12.70 0.88
CA ALA A 84 -12.75 -12.47 -0.56
C ALA A 84 -12.26 -13.69 -1.35
N THR A 85 -12.66 -13.74 -2.62
CA THR A 85 -12.10 -14.66 -3.61
C THR A 85 -11.16 -13.87 -4.51
N VAL A 86 -9.91 -14.29 -4.61
CA VAL A 86 -8.92 -13.68 -5.50
C VAL A 86 -8.83 -14.53 -6.76
N THR A 87 -9.13 -13.91 -7.91
CA THR A 87 -9.06 -14.58 -9.22
C THR A 87 -8.01 -13.88 -10.06
N PRO A 88 -6.91 -14.55 -10.46
CA PRO A 88 -5.91 -13.97 -11.35
C PRO A 88 -6.51 -13.64 -12.73
N TYR A 89 -6.05 -12.57 -13.37
CA TYR A 89 -6.55 -12.19 -14.71
C TYR A 89 -6.33 -13.29 -15.75
N VAL A 90 -5.20 -13.99 -15.68
CA VAL A 90 -4.86 -15.09 -16.60
C VAL A 90 -5.83 -16.28 -16.49
N ASN A 91 -6.68 -16.34 -15.45
CA ASN A 91 -7.71 -17.37 -15.32
C ASN A 91 -8.72 -17.32 -16.48
N GLU A 92 -8.97 -16.15 -17.08
CA GLU A 92 -9.84 -16.02 -18.26
C GLU A 92 -9.24 -16.67 -19.52
N ASP A 93 -7.91 -16.77 -19.58
CA ASP A 93 -7.17 -17.34 -20.71
C ASP A 93 -6.80 -18.83 -20.51
N LEU A 94 -7.00 -19.37 -19.30
CA LEU A 94 -6.63 -20.75 -18.92
C LEU A 94 -7.88 -21.59 -18.64
N SER A 95 -8.49 -22.14 -19.70
CA SER A 95 -9.72 -22.92 -19.59
C SER A 95 -9.61 -24.19 -18.74
N ASP A 96 -8.41 -24.73 -18.58
CA ASP A 96 -8.18 -26.06 -18.02
C ASP A 96 -7.68 -26.03 -16.57
N ILE A 97 -7.45 -24.84 -16.00
CA ILE A 97 -6.88 -24.67 -14.65
C ILE A 97 -7.68 -23.59 -13.90
N GLU A 98 -8.32 -23.98 -12.79
CA GLU A 98 -8.96 -23.06 -11.86
C GLU A 98 -7.90 -22.47 -10.91
N LEU A 99 -7.64 -21.17 -11.03
CA LEU A 99 -6.66 -20.44 -10.22
C LEU A 99 -7.31 -19.56 -9.14
N ALA A 100 -8.64 -19.51 -9.03
CA ALA A 100 -9.29 -18.71 -7.99
C ALA A 100 -8.99 -19.27 -6.59
N VAL A 101 -8.58 -18.38 -5.69
CA VAL A 101 -8.34 -18.69 -4.28
C VAL A 101 -9.47 -18.07 -3.45
N SER A 102 -10.31 -18.91 -2.87
CA SER A 102 -11.42 -18.48 -2.02
C SER A 102 -11.01 -18.27 -0.56
N LYS A 103 -11.81 -17.51 0.19
CA LYS A 103 -11.65 -17.27 1.63
C LYS A 103 -10.32 -16.59 2.01
N VAL A 104 -9.78 -15.78 1.11
CA VAL A 104 -8.65 -14.90 1.43
C VAL A 104 -9.17 -13.79 2.34
N ILE A 105 -8.62 -13.68 3.54
CA ILE A 105 -8.97 -12.58 4.45
C ILE A 105 -8.28 -11.32 3.96
N THR A 106 -9.08 -10.31 3.65
CA THR A 106 -8.63 -9.00 3.15
C THR A 106 -9.20 -7.90 4.04
N VAL A 107 -8.47 -6.81 4.21
CA VAL A 107 -9.06 -5.60 4.80
C VAL A 107 -10.16 -5.10 3.88
N LYS A 108 -11.24 -4.57 4.46
CA LYS A 108 -12.30 -3.98 3.66
C LYS A 108 -11.83 -2.68 2.97
N PRO A 109 -12.43 -2.29 1.84
CA PRO A 109 -12.02 -1.09 1.12
C PRO A 109 -12.02 0.19 1.94
N GLU A 110 -12.98 0.37 2.87
CA GLU A 110 -13.04 1.53 3.78
C GLU A 110 -11.79 1.67 4.65
N ARG A 111 -11.22 0.55 5.09
CA ARG A 111 -9.98 0.52 5.86
C ARG A 111 -8.81 0.96 5.00
N THR A 112 -8.73 0.41 3.79
CA THR A 112 -7.68 0.74 2.83
C THR A 112 -7.74 2.22 2.46
N PHE A 113 -8.94 2.79 2.28
CA PHE A 113 -9.15 4.21 2.03
C PHE A 113 -8.51 5.07 3.13
N TRP A 114 -8.86 4.85 4.39
CA TRP A 114 -8.30 5.63 5.49
C TRP A 114 -6.80 5.40 5.69
N ASP A 115 -6.30 4.17 5.56
CA ASP A 115 -4.85 3.91 5.61
C ASP A 115 -4.10 4.67 4.50
N LYS A 116 -4.66 4.74 3.27
CA LYS A 116 -4.06 5.53 2.17
C LYS A 116 -4.09 7.03 2.45
N VAL A 117 -5.16 7.54 3.06
CA VAL A 117 -5.24 8.95 3.51
C VAL A 117 -4.15 9.26 4.54
N MET A 118 -3.91 8.36 5.51
CA MET A 118 -2.82 8.52 6.49
C MET A 118 -1.45 8.50 5.82
N ILE A 119 -1.26 7.62 4.83
CA ILE A 119 -0.03 7.56 4.04
C ILE A 119 0.18 8.87 3.27
N LEU A 120 -0.83 9.40 2.57
CA LEU A 120 -0.71 10.68 1.85
C LEU A 120 -0.40 11.84 2.79
N HIS A 121 -1.09 11.91 3.93
CA HIS A 121 -0.78 12.88 4.99
C HIS A 121 0.68 12.80 5.40
N GLY A 122 1.15 11.60 5.74
CA GLY A 122 2.52 11.37 6.19
C GLY A 122 3.57 11.72 5.13
N LEU A 123 3.34 11.34 3.89
CA LEU A 123 4.25 11.62 2.78
C LEU A 123 4.33 13.12 2.47
N ARG A 124 3.20 13.83 2.54
CA ARG A 124 3.16 15.27 2.35
C ARG A 124 3.89 16.00 3.48
N GLN A 125 3.62 15.62 4.73
CA GLN A 125 4.29 16.15 5.91
C GLN A 125 5.82 15.88 5.89
N TRP A 126 6.21 14.69 5.46
CA TRP A 126 7.62 14.33 5.25
C TRP A 126 8.27 15.29 4.27
N HIS A 127 7.66 15.48 3.10
CA HIS A 127 8.20 16.34 2.06
C HIS A 127 8.32 17.80 2.55
N ASP A 128 7.32 18.33 3.27
CA ASP A 128 7.40 19.68 3.83
C ASP A 128 8.57 19.87 4.81
N ARG A 129 8.88 18.85 5.61
CA ARG A 129 9.93 18.91 6.64
C ARG A 129 11.32 18.58 6.10
N ARG A 130 11.41 17.67 5.13
CA ARG A 130 12.68 17.15 4.61
C ARG A 130 13.07 17.74 3.26
N GLY A 131 12.13 18.31 2.52
CA GLY A 131 12.37 18.89 1.19
C GLY A 131 12.63 17.85 0.10
N GLU A 132 12.27 16.59 0.34
CA GLU A 132 12.47 15.47 -0.59
C GLU A 132 11.34 14.44 -0.44
N LEU A 133 11.07 13.67 -1.50
CA LEU A 133 10.20 12.50 -1.38
C LEU A 133 10.84 11.40 -0.51
N ARG A 134 10.02 10.74 0.31
CA ARG A 134 10.45 9.60 1.13
C ARG A 134 10.93 8.44 0.24
N GLN A 135 11.95 7.70 0.69
CA GLN A 135 12.56 6.58 -0.04
C GLN A 135 13.03 6.95 -1.46
N GLY A 136 13.53 8.19 -1.65
CA GLY A 136 14.03 8.66 -2.94
C GLY A 136 12.96 8.82 -4.02
N GLY A 137 11.68 8.93 -3.63
CA GLY A 137 10.58 9.21 -4.55
C GLY A 137 10.06 8.03 -5.35
N GLN A 138 10.62 6.84 -5.15
CA GLN A 138 10.16 5.65 -5.85
C GLN A 138 8.81 5.19 -5.29
N ARG A 139 7.85 4.95 -6.19
CA ARG A 139 6.55 4.33 -5.89
C ARG A 139 5.70 5.15 -4.91
N VAL A 140 5.89 6.47 -4.86
CA VAL A 140 5.11 7.37 -4.00
C VAL A 140 3.78 7.75 -4.67
N SER A 141 3.81 8.04 -5.97
CA SER A 141 2.66 8.43 -6.78
C SER A 141 1.54 7.39 -6.79
N ARG A 142 1.87 6.10 -6.62
CA ARG A 142 0.89 5.01 -6.51
C ARG A 142 -0.14 5.23 -5.40
N HIS A 143 0.28 5.86 -4.29
CA HIS A 143 -0.63 6.11 -3.18
C HIS A 143 -1.70 7.15 -3.55
N TYR A 144 -1.35 8.13 -4.39
CA TYR A 144 -2.32 9.08 -4.93
C TYR A 144 -3.27 8.39 -5.92
N TYR A 145 -2.72 7.53 -6.79
CA TYR A 145 -3.53 6.72 -7.71
C TYR A 145 -4.51 5.82 -6.96
N ASP A 146 -4.08 5.14 -5.89
CA ASP A 146 -4.95 4.30 -5.07
C ASP A 146 -6.11 5.10 -4.46
N VAL A 147 -5.85 6.30 -3.94
CA VAL A 147 -6.90 7.20 -3.45
C VAL A 147 -7.84 7.62 -4.57
N HIS A 148 -7.31 7.96 -5.76
CA HIS A 148 -8.13 8.27 -6.92
C HIS A 148 -9.08 7.11 -7.28
N GLN A 149 -8.58 5.87 -7.31
CA GLN A 149 -9.39 4.68 -7.60
C GLN A 149 -10.46 4.44 -6.52
N LEU A 150 -10.10 4.57 -5.24
CA LEU A 150 -11.05 4.41 -4.13
C LEU A 150 -12.13 5.49 -4.15
N MET A 151 -11.80 6.71 -4.58
CA MET A 151 -12.74 7.81 -4.79
C MET A 151 -13.66 7.61 -6.01
N GLN A 152 -13.50 6.56 -6.80
CA GLN A 152 -14.47 6.18 -7.83
C GLN A 152 -15.49 5.12 -7.35
N ALA A 153 -15.31 4.55 -6.15
CA ALA A 153 -16.20 3.52 -5.63
C ALA A 153 -17.58 4.08 -5.27
N ASN A 154 -18.64 3.30 -5.48
CA ASN A 154 -20.02 3.68 -5.15
C ASN A 154 -20.24 3.95 -3.65
N LEU A 155 -19.48 3.31 -2.77
CA LEU A 155 -19.59 3.43 -1.32
C LEU A 155 -18.64 4.47 -0.72
N LYS A 156 -17.94 5.24 -1.55
CA LYS A 156 -16.92 6.19 -1.08
C LYS A 156 -17.47 7.20 -0.08
N ASP A 157 -18.73 7.64 -0.22
CA ASP A 157 -19.29 8.68 0.63
C ASP A 157 -19.52 8.14 2.06
N ASP A 158 -19.91 6.86 2.19
CA ASP A 158 -20.02 6.17 3.48
C ASP A 158 -18.64 6.06 4.16
N TRP A 159 -17.61 5.71 3.39
CA TRP A 159 -16.24 5.58 3.92
C TRP A 159 -15.69 6.93 4.39
N GLN A 160 -15.91 7.99 3.61
CA GLN A 160 -15.47 9.35 3.92
C GLN A 160 -16.14 9.91 5.18
N ALA A 161 -17.38 9.49 5.48
CA ALA A 161 -18.12 9.90 6.66
C ALA A 161 -17.72 9.14 7.94
N ASP A 162 -17.01 8.00 7.82
CA ASP A 162 -16.59 7.19 8.97
C ASP A 162 -15.36 7.78 9.67
N HIS A 163 -15.57 8.84 10.44
CA HIS A 163 -14.51 9.48 11.23
C HIS A 163 -13.99 8.61 12.38
N ALA A 164 -14.76 7.61 12.84
CA ALA A 164 -14.29 6.68 13.86
C ALA A 164 -13.21 5.76 13.30
N LEU A 165 -13.42 5.21 12.10
CA LEU A 165 -12.41 4.44 11.39
C LEU A 165 -11.19 5.29 11.03
N ALA A 166 -11.38 6.55 10.65
CA ALA A 166 -10.28 7.50 10.44
C ALA A 166 -9.39 7.63 11.70
N ALA A 167 -10.01 7.80 12.88
CA ALA A 167 -9.28 7.94 14.15
C ALA A 167 -8.56 6.64 14.56
N ASP A 168 -9.16 5.47 14.30
CA ASP A 168 -8.50 4.18 14.49
C ASP A 168 -7.26 4.04 13.59
N CYS A 169 -7.41 4.35 12.30
CA CYS A 169 -6.30 4.30 11.34
C CYS A 169 -5.17 5.26 11.74
N ALA A 170 -5.49 6.48 12.18
CA ALA A 170 -4.50 7.45 12.66
C ALA A 170 -3.74 6.92 13.90
N SER A 171 -4.46 6.34 14.87
CA SER A 171 -3.87 5.76 16.08
C SER A 171 -2.96 4.59 15.77
N HIS A 172 -3.41 3.69 14.89
CA HIS A 172 -2.63 2.56 14.40
C HIS A 172 -1.38 3.02 13.65
N ALA A 173 -1.53 3.96 12.71
CA ALA A 173 -0.42 4.48 11.91
C ALA A 173 0.66 5.13 12.79
N ARG A 174 0.25 5.91 13.80
CA ARG A 174 1.14 6.53 14.78
C ARG A 174 1.90 5.49 15.60
N LEU A 175 1.22 4.45 16.07
CA LEU A 175 1.82 3.42 16.93
C LEU A 175 2.89 2.60 16.20
N PHE A 176 2.65 2.24 14.93
CA PHE A 176 3.50 1.29 14.20
C PHE A 176 4.44 1.91 13.17
N PHE A 177 4.09 3.08 12.64
CA PHE A 177 4.81 3.72 11.53
C PHE A 177 5.19 5.19 11.81
N GLY A 178 4.85 5.72 12.99
CA GLY A 178 5.06 7.11 13.34
C GLY A 178 6.53 7.54 13.39
N SER A 179 6.79 8.74 12.88
CA SER A 179 7.99 9.52 13.15
C SER A 179 7.61 11.00 13.19
N ALA A 180 8.45 11.83 13.81
CA ALA A 180 8.23 13.29 13.85
C ALA A 180 8.07 13.89 12.45
N ASP A 181 8.77 13.33 11.46
CA ASP A 181 8.72 13.79 10.07
C ASP A 181 7.40 13.46 9.38
N LEU A 182 6.73 12.38 9.77
CA LEU A 182 5.45 11.97 9.16
C LEU A 182 4.24 12.72 9.73
N GLY A 183 4.37 13.45 10.85
CA GLY A 183 3.28 14.32 11.33
C GLY A 183 1.96 13.61 11.64
N LEU A 184 1.97 12.29 11.84
CA LEU A 184 0.75 11.52 12.12
C LEU A 184 0.07 11.93 13.43
N ASP A 185 0.77 12.72 14.27
CA ASP A 185 0.20 13.35 15.45
C ASP A 185 -0.92 14.34 15.14
N SER A 186 -0.84 15.01 13.99
CA SER A 186 -1.82 15.99 13.50
C SER A 186 -2.83 15.42 12.50
N ALA A 187 -2.80 14.12 12.21
CA ALA A 187 -3.72 13.51 11.23
C ALA A 187 -5.14 13.35 11.83
N ALA A 188 -5.98 14.36 11.64
CA ALA A 188 -7.36 14.40 12.11
C ALA A 188 -8.26 15.16 11.11
N PRO A 189 -9.59 14.94 11.14
CA PRO A 189 -10.51 15.76 10.36
C PRO A 189 -10.28 17.26 10.63
N GLY A 190 -10.17 18.06 9.58
CA GLY A 190 -9.83 19.49 9.68
C GLY A 190 -8.34 19.82 9.49
N THR A 191 -7.45 18.83 9.58
CA THR A 191 -5.99 19.06 9.56
C THR A 191 -5.24 18.15 8.57
N PHE A 192 -5.94 17.39 7.73
CA PHE A 192 -5.28 16.55 6.74
C PHE A 192 -4.58 17.38 5.67
N THR A 193 -3.36 17.01 5.31
CA THR A 193 -2.62 17.58 4.18
C THR A 193 -2.32 16.48 3.17
N LEU A 194 -3.11 16.39 2.11
CA LEU A 194 -3.00 15.37 1.07
C LEU A 194 -2.44 15.97 -0.21
N VAL A 195 -2.77 17.23 -0.50
CA VAL A 195 -2.37 17.91 -1.74
C VAL A 195 -0.86 18.18 -1.72
N PRO A 196 -0.12 17.73 -2.74
CA PRO A 196 1.32 17.96 -2.84
C PRO A 196 1.62 19.44 -3.13
N SER A 197 2.71 19.93 -2.56
CA SER A 197 3.30 21.23 -2.91
C SER A 197 3.79 21.24 -4.37
N ALA A 198 4.06 22.42 -4.93
CA ALA A 198 4.52 22.52 -6.32
C ALA A 198 5.79 21.70 -6.59
N ALA A 199 6.79 21.76 -5.70
CA ALA A 199 8.01 20.97 -5.81
C ALA A 199 7.73 19.45 -5.77
N MET A 200 6.88 19.01 -4.85
CA MET A 200 6.51 17.60 -4.72
C MET A 200 5.78 17.08 -5.98
N ARG A 201 4.96 17.93 -6.63
CA ARG A 201 4.23 17.54 -7.85
C ARG A 201 5.16 17.18 -8.99
N ASP A 202 6.25 17.90 -9.18
CA ASP A 202 7.21 17.63 -10.26
C ASP A 202 7.90 16.27 -10.06
N GLU A 203 8.25 15.93 -8.83
CA GLU A 203 8.82 14.63 -8.48
C GLU A 203 7.78 13.49 -8.64
N LEU A 204 6.56 13.69 -8.14
CA LEU A 204 5.48 12.73 -8.27
C LEU A 204 5.08 12.48 -9.73
N HIS A 205 5.14 13.51 -10.59
CA HIS A 205 4.83 13.36 -12.01
C HIS A 205 5.83 12.41 -12.70
N ARG A 206 7.12 12.53 -12.37
CA ARG A 206 8.16 11.62 -12.91
C ARG A 206 7.93 10.18 -12.43
N ASP A 207 7.64 9.99 -11.14
CA ASP A 207 7.32 8.67 -10.58
C ASP A 207 6.03 8.09 -11.20
N TYR A 208 4.99 8.90 -11.41
CA TYR A 208 3.73 8.46 -12.02
C TYR A 208 3.93 8.00 -13.47
N ALA A 209 4.73 8.74 -14.25
CA ALA A 209 5.06 8.36 -15.62
C ALA A 209 5.81 7.01 -15.69
N ALA A 210 6.70 6.73 -14.73
CA ALA A 210 7.40 5.45 -14.63
C ALA A 210 6.46 4.30 -14.25
N MET A 211 5.44 4.58 -13.42
CA MET A 211 4.45 3.60 -12.99
C MET A 211 3.34 3.33 -14.01
N ALA A 212 3.02 4.30 -14.89
CA ALA A 212 1.83 4.27 -15.74
C ALA A 212 1.66 2.99 -16.57
N GLY A 213 2.77 2.36 -16.99
CA GLY A 213 2.74 1.08 -17.72
C GLY A 213 2.17 -0.11 -16.95
N MET A 214 2.03 0.00 -15.61
CA MET A 214 1.43 -1.03 -14.76
C MET A 214 -0.09 -0.93 -14.63
N ILE A 215 -0.69 0.18 -15.09
CA ILE A 215 -2.13 0.41 -14.94
C ILE A 215 -2.86 -0.33 -16.08
N PHE A 216 -3.77 -1.22 -15.70
CA PHE A 216 -4.66 -1.89 -16.64
C PHE A 216 -5.75 -0.94 -17.14
N GLY A 217 -6.02 -0.99 -18.44
CA GLY A 217 -7.10 -0.21 -19.06
C GLY A 217 -6.74 1.27 -19.25
N ALA A 218 -7.73 2.14 -19.01
CA ALA A 218 -7.54 3.59 -19.19
C ALA A 218 -6.69 4.16 -18.05
N VAL A 219 -5.54 4.73 -18.39
CA VAL A 219 -4.67 5.42 -17.43
C VAL A 219 -5.22 6.83 -17.19
N PRO A 220 -5.64 7.18 -15.96
CA PRO A 220 -6.10 8.54 -15.67
C PRO A 220 -4.95 9.53 -15.81
N SER A 221 -5.25 10.79 -16.11
CA SER A 221 -4.20 11.80 -16.14
C SER A 221 -3.67 12.04 -14.72
N PHE A 222 -2.40 12.39 -14.58
CA PHE A 222 -1.84 12.73 -13.27
C PHE A 222 -2.59 13.92 -12.62
N ALA A 223 -3.11 14.84 -13.43
CA ALA A 223 -3.93 15.95 -12.95
C ALA A 223 -5.23 15.46 -12.31
N ASP A 224 -5.93 14.49 -12.92
CA ASP A 224 -7.17 13.91 -12.36
C ASP A 224 -6.90 13.16 -11.06
N VAL A 225 -5.77 12.45 -10.99
CA VAL A 225 -5.31 11.76 -9.77
C VAL A 225 -5.11 12.76 -8.62
N LEU A 226 -4.43 13.88 -8.87
CA LEU A 226 -4.23 14.91 -7.87
C LEU A 226 -5.53 15.65 -7.52
N GLN A 227 -6.43 15.82 -8.49
CA GLN A 227 -7.73 16.46 -8.25
C GLN A 227 -8.58 15.65 -7.26
N SER A 228 -8.53 14.31 -7.30
CA SER A 228 -9.23 13.47 -6.31
C SER A 228 -8.69 13.67 -4.89
N ALA A 229 -7.36 13.77 -4.72
CA ALA A 229 -6.77 14.07 -3.42
C ALA A 229 -7.16 15.47 -2.92
N GLU A 230 -7.19 16.47 -3.80
CA GLU A 230 -7.63 17.83 -3.49
C GLU A 230 -9.11 17.91 -3.12
N GLN A 231 -9.97 17.20 -3.85
CA GLN A 231 -11.38 17.13 -3.53
C GLN A 231 -11.59 16.50 -2.15
N PHE A 232 -10.93 15.38 -1.87
CA PHE A 232 -11.09 14.72 -0.58
C PHE A 232 -10.50 15.53 0.57
N GLU A 233 -9.34 16.17 0.40
CA GLU A 233 -8.79 17.08 1.41
C GLU A 233 -9.79 18.18 1.79
N ARG A 234 -10.45 18.79 0.79
CA ARG A 234 -11.50 19.79 1.04
C ARG A 234 -12.67 19.21 1.83
N ILE A 235 -13.15 18.01 1.48
CA ILE A 235 -14.27 17.35 2.16
C ILE A 235 -13.90 17.05 3.62
N VAL A 236 -12.79 16.35 3.85
CA VAL A 236 -12.40 15.90 5.19
C VAL A 236 -12.01 17.06 6.11
N ASN A 237 -11.60 18.19 5.55
CA ASN A 237 -11.25 19.37 6.33
C ASN A 237 -12.41 20.37 6.51
N ALA A 238 -13.49 20.29 5.72
CA ALA A 238 -14.63 21.21 5.81
C ALA A 238 -15.37 21.16 7.15
N GLY A 239 -15.38 19.99 7.82
CA GLY A 239 -16.07 19.79 9.10
C GLY A 239 -15.61 20.68 10.26
N ASN A 240 -14.44 21.32 10.14
CA ASN A 240 -13.88 22.19 11.19
C ASN A 240 -14.33 23.67 11.08
N SER A 241 -14.96 24.07 9.97
CA SER A 241 -15.40 25.46 9.74
C SER A 241 -16.68 25.84 10.50
N LEU A 242 -17.42 24.86 11.04
CA LEU A 242 -18.69 25.09 11.76
C LEU A 242 -18.55 25.11 13.29
N ALA A 243 -17.37 24.86 13.84
CA ALA A 243 -17.12 24.83 15.30
C ALA A 243 -16.39 26.08 15.82
N SER A 244 -16.14 27.08 14.97
CA SER A 244 -15.38 28.30 15.31
C SER A 244 -16.21 29.60 15.25
N THR A 245 -17.54 29.51 15.38
CA THR A 245 -18.44 30.67 15.54
C THR A 245 -19.21 30.61 16.84
#